data_AF-A0A7C4FJ17-F1
#
_entry.id   AF-A0A7C4FJ17-F1
#
_cell.length_a   1.000
_cell.length_b   1.000
_cell.length_c   1.000
_cell.angle_alpha   90.00
_cell.angle_beta   90.00
_cell.angle_gamma   90.00
#
_symmetry.space_group_name_H-M   'P 1'
#
loop_
_entity.id
_entity.type
_entity.pdbx_description
1 polymer ?
#
loop_
_entity_poly.entity_id
_entity_poly.type
_entity_poly.pdbx_seq_one_letter_code
_entity_poly.pdbx_strand_id
1 'polypeptide(L)'
;MITLHGIRKKWSPEGVREFILACRAKGGLPMFRTGFAGVRFREGSVLAYCYAPREPVDSVVFTETPPEQVQELERTVGDWRVLWSRFAPGEPLP
;
A
#
# COMPACT_ATOMS: atom_id res chain seq x y z
N MET A 1 20.34 -3.47 5.97
CA MET A 1 19.54 -3.31 4.74
C MET A 1 18.33 -4.22 4.87
N ILE A 2 17.11 -3.71 4.69
CA ILE A 2 15.88 -4.52 4.83
C ILE A 2 15.49 -5.06 3.45
N THR A 3 15.41 -6.39 3.35
CA THR A 3 14.93 -7.09 2.16
C THR A 3 13.48 -7.51 2.37
N LEU A 4 12.60 -7.13 1.46
CA LEU A 4 11.21 -7.58 1.46
C LEU A 4 11.08 -8.85 0.61
N HIS A 5 10.48 -9.89 1.19
CA HIS A 5 10.09 -11.11 0.50
C HIS A 5 8.57 -11.11 0.31
N GLY A 6 8.08 -11.56 -0.84
CA GLY A 6 6.64 -11.62 -1.14
C GLY A 6 6.32 -11.37 -2.62
N ILE A 7 5.02 -11.25 -2.91
CA ILE A 7 4.52 -10.94 -4.25
C ILE A 7 5.00 -9.55 -4.64
N ARG A 8 5.69 -9.44 -5.78
CA ARG A 8 6.17 -8.17 -6.33
C ARG A 8 5.25 -7.71 -7.45
N LYS A 9 4.80 -6.45 -7.36
CA LYS A 9 4.04 -5.78 -8.42
C LYS A 9 4.66 -4.43 -8.70
N LYS A 10 4.67 -3.99 -9.95
CA LYS A 10 4.99 -2.59 -10.27
C LYS A 10 3.90 -1.68 -9.72
N TRP A 11 4.27 -0.50 -9.21
CA TRP A 11 3.31 0.50 -8.72
C TRP A 11 2.39 0.95 -9.86
N SER A 12 1.09 0.77 -9.69
CA SER A 12 0.06 1.30 -10.60
C SER A 12 -1.22 1.65 -9.85
N PRO A 13 -2.03 2.59 -10.36
CA PRO A 13 -3.34 2.91 -9.78
C PRO A 13 -4.22 1.67 -9.60
N GLU A 14 -4.26 0.78 -10.60
CA GLU A 14 -5.08 -0.43 -10.59
C GLU A 14 -4.58 -1.41 -9.52
N GLY A 15 -3.27 -1.65 -9.44
CA GLY A 15 -2.71 -2.58 -8.46
C GLY A 15 -2.93 -2.11 -7.02
N VAL A 16 -2.83 -0.81 -6.77
CA VAL A 16 -3.12 -0.23 -5.45
C VAL A 16 -4.60 -0.36 -5.11
N ARG A 17 -5.51 -0.07 -6.06
CA ARG A 17 -6.96 -0.22 -5.87
C ARG A 17 -7.36 -1.66 -5.61
N GLU A 18 -6.85 -2.61 -6.41
CA GLU A 18 -7.08 -4.04 -6.22
C GLU A 18 -6.72 -4.49 -4.81
N PHE A 19 -5.55 -4.06 -4.33
CA PHE A 19 -5.10 -4.37 -2.99
C PHE A 19 -6.03 -3.78 -1.90
N ILE A 20 -6.39 -2.50 -2.04
CA ILE A 20 -7.32 -1.83 -1.12
C ILE A 20 -8.64 -2.59 -1.08
N LEU A 21 -9.24 -2.88 -2.24
CA LEU A 21 -10.51 -3.60 -2.33
C LEU A 21 -10.43 -5.00 -1.72
N ALA A 22 -9.38 -5.76 -2.02
CA ALA A 22 -9.19 -7.10 -1.46
C ALA A 22 -9.11 -7.07 0.07
N CYS A 23 -8.36 -6.12 0.63
CA CYS A 23 -8.24 -5.96 2.07
C CYS A 23 -9.57 -5.53 2.73
N ARG A 24 -10.25 -4.54 2.15
CA ARG A 24 -11.52 -4.01 2.67
C ARG A 24 -12.67 -5.02 2.57
N ALA A 25 -12.73 -5.81 1.50
CA ALA A 25 -13.70 -6.89 1.34
C ALA A 25 -13.58 -7.96 2.44
N LYS A 26 -12.39 -8.13 3.03
CA LYS A 26 -12.14 -9.02 4.18
C LYS A 26 -12.26 -8.30 5.53
N GLY A 27 -12.75 -7.07 5.55
CA GLY A 27 -12.95 -6.26 6.76
C GLY A 27 -11.67 -5.69 7.36
N GLY A 28 -10.52 -5.83 6.69
CA GLY A 28 -9.24 -5.33 7.18
C GLY A 28 -9.02 -3.85 6.88
N LEU A 29 -7.88 -3.33 7.34
CA LEU A 29 -7.41 -1.97 7.09
C LEU A 29 -6.16 -2.03 6.19
N PRO A 30 -6.21 -1.50 4.96
CA PRO A 30 -5.04 -1.45 4.09
C PRO A 30 -4.00 -0.51 4.70
N MET A 31 -2.75 -0.95 4.73
CA MET A 31 -1.62 -0.19 5.25
C MET A 31 -0.49 -0.20 4.23
N PHE A 32 0.12 0.96 3.99
CA PHE A 32 1.30 1.09 3.14
C PHE A 32 2.48 1.56 3.99
N ARG A 33 3.65 0.95 3.78
CA ARG A 33 4.89 1.25 4.50
C ARG A 33 6.02 1.44 3.52
N THR A 34 6.81 2.49 3.76
CA THR A 34 8.01 2.81 2.99
C THR A 34 9.29 2.42 3.74
N GLY A 35 9.16 1.95 4.99
CA GLY A 35 10.26 1.58 5.86
C GLY A 35 9.82 0.86 7.13
N PHE A 36 10.79 0.41 7.90
CA PHE A 36 10.59 -0.24 9.19
C PHE A 36 11.69 0.19 10.16
N ALA A 37 11.31 0.47 11.42
CA ALA A 37 12.23 0.90 12.49
C ALA A 37 13.16 2.06 12.07
N GLY A 38 12.63 3.07 11.38
CA GLY A 38 13.39 4.23 10.91
C GLY A 38 14.27 3.98 9.68
N VAL A 39 14.29 2.75 9.15
CA VAL A 39 15.06 2.38 7.95
C VAL A 39 14.11 2.27 6.76
N ARG A 40 14.35 3.09 5.72
CA ARG A 40 13.59 3.01 4.45
C ARG A 40 13.87 1.71 3.71
N PHE A 41 12.86 1.23 2.99
CA PHE A 41 12.99 0.14 2.05
C PHE A 41 13.77 0.58 0.80
N ARG A 42 14.35 -0.40 0.11
CA ARG A 42 15.22 -0.16 -1.06
C ARG A 42 14.39 0.36 -2.25
N GLU A 43 15.01 1.25 -3.06
CA GLU A 43 14.51 1.62 -4.40
C GLU A 43 13.06 2.15 -4.44
N GLY A 44 12.61 2.87 -3.39
CA GLY A 44 11.24 3.37 -3.34
C GLY A 44 10.19 2.25 -3.26
N SER A 45 10.58 1.07 -2.77
CA SER A 45 9.63 -0.02 -2.55
C SER A 45 8.62 0.33 -1.46
N VAL A 46 7.37 -0.04 -1.67
CA VAL A 46 6.29 0.12 -0.69
C VAL A 46 5.72 -1.25 -0.35
N LEU A 47 5.74 -1.59 0.93
CA LEU A 47 5.05 -2.77 1.44
C LEU A 47 3.59 -2.41 1.70
N ALA A 48 2.68 -3.06 0.98
CA ALA A 48 1.26 -3.03 1.25
C ALA A 48 0.85 -4.31 2.00
N TYR A 49 0.23 -4.15 3.17
CA TYR A 49 -0.27 -5.27 3.97
C TYR A 49 -1.64 -4.95 4.56
N CYS A 50 -2.45 -5.98 4.76
CA CYS A 50 -3.80 -5.83 5.28
C CYS A 50 -3.80 -6.07 6.80
N TYR A 51 -4.17 -5.05 7.57
CA TYR A 51 -4.21 -5.14 9.03
C TYR A 51 -5.56 -5.68 9.51
N ALA A 52 -5.52 -6.66 10.40
CA ALA A 52 -6.68 -7.30 11.04
C ALA A 52 -7.80 -7.75 10.07
N PRO A 53 -7.50 -8.41 8.93
CA PRO A 53 -8.56 -8.97 8.10
C PRO A 53 -9.19 -10.21 8.75
N ARG A 54 -10.44 -10.50 8.39
CA ARG A 54 -11.14 -11.73 8.82
C ARG A 54 -10.55 -12.99 8.18
N GLU A 55 -9.99 -12.86 6.98
CA GLU A 55 -9.34 -13.93 6.23
C GLU A 55 -7.97 -13.43 5.72
N PRO A 56 -6.98 -14.31 5.49
CA PRO A 56 -5.67 -13.90 4.99
C PRO A 56 -5.76 -13.11 3.68
N VAL A 57 -4.98 -12.04 3.57
CA VAL A 57 -4.78 -11.25 2.35
C VAL A 57 -3.28 -11.13 2.14
N ASP A 58 -2.81 -11.56 0.97
CA ASP A 58 -1.39 -11.53 0.65
C ASP A 58 -0.83 -10.11 0.68
N SER A 59 0.34 -9.95 1.30
CA SER A 59 1.08 -8.68 1.25
C SER A 59 1.72 -8.52 -0.12
N VAL A 60 1.73 -7.28 -0.61
CA VAL A 60 2.30 -6.92 -1.90
C VAL A 60 3.46 -5.96 -1.68
N VAL A 61 4.59 -6.24 -2.34
CA VAL A 61 5.71 -5.31 -2.45
C VAL A 61 5.56 -4.56 -3.76
N PHE A 62 5.14 -3.31 -3.69
CA PHE A 62 5.12 -2.44 -4.84
C PHE A 62 6.52 -1.91 -5.14
N THR A 63 6.97 -2.07 -6.39
CA THR A 63 8.26 -1.59 -6.89
C THR A 63 8.08 -0.42 -7.83
N GLU A 64 9.13 0.38 -8.03
CA GLU A 64 9.11 1.56 -8.92
C GLU A 64 8.04 2.60 -8.51
N THR A 65 7.76 2.72 -7.21
CA THR A 65 6.85 3.76 -6.70
C THR A 65 7.49 5.12 -6.94
N PRO A 66 6.79 6.09 -7.56
CA PRO A 66 7.41 7.36 -7.83
C PRO A 66 7.72 8.12 -6.52
N PRO A 67 8.82 8.90 -6.47
CA PRO A 67 9.33 9.45 -5.22
C PRO A 67 8.34 10.34 -4.47
N GLU A 68 7.47 11.05 -5.19
CA GLU A 68 6.46 11.92 -4.60
C GLU A 68 5.37 11.14 -3.84
N GLN A 69 4.97 9.95 -4.32
CA GLN A 69 4.03 9.08 -3.61
C GLN A 69 4.71 8.44 -2.40
N VAL A 70 5.98 8.04 -2.49
CA VAL A 70 6.74 7.57 -1.31
C VAL A 70 6.74 8.63 -0.20
N GLN A 71 7.01 9.89 -0.55
CA GLN A 71 7.00 10.99 0.41
C GLN A 71 5.60 11.29 0.96
N GLU A 72 4.57 11.18 0.13
CA GLU A 72 3.17 11.34 0.55
C GLU A 72 2.79 10.27 1.59
N LEU A 73 3.13 9.01 1.32
CA LEU A 73 2.88 7.88 2.22
C LEU A 73 3.59 8.03 3.57
N GLU A 74 4.79 8.61 3.60
CA GLU A 74 5.54 8.85 4.83
C GLU A 74 4.93 9.93 5.73
N ARG A 75 4.16 10.86 5.14
CA ARG A 75 3.58 12.01 5.84
C ARG A 75 2.11 11.82 6.20
N THR A 76 1.45 10.83 5.60
CA THR A 76 0.00 10.69 5.65
C THR A 76 -0.44 9.61 6.63
N VAL A 77 -1.27 9.99 7.60
CA VAL A 77 -2.03 9.04 8.41
C VAL A 77 -3.30 8.65 7.64
N GLY A 78 -3.56 7.36 7.50
CA GLY A 78 -4.67 6.88 6.66
C GLY A 78 -4.38 7.01 5.16
N ASP A 79 -3.11 6.83 4.79
CA ASP A 79 -2.57 6.67 3.44
C ASP A 79 -3.53 6.04 2.43
N TRP A 80 -4.16 4.91 2.75
CA TRP A 80 -5.03 4.19 1.83
C TRP A 80 -6.24 5.02 1.37
N ARG A 81 -6.75 5.94 2.20
CA ARG A 81 -7.88 6.83 1.83
C ARG A 81 -7.41 7.87 0.82
N VAL A 82 -6.23 8.43 1.02
CA VAL A 82 -5.62 9.39 0.10
C VAL A 82 -5.31 8.73 -1.24
N LEU A 83 -4.73 7.52 -1.20
CA LEU A 83 -4.52 6.71 -2.39
C LEU A 83 -5.83 6.38 -3.10
N TRP A 84 -6.88 6.03 -2.36
CA TRP A 84 -8.20 5.76 -2.94
C TRP A 84 -8.77 6.99 -3.63
N SER A 85 -8.81 8.15 -2.97
CA SER A 85 -9.29 9.40 -3.56
C SER A 85 -8.51 9.79 -4.83
N ARG A 86 -7.21 9.47 -4.89
CA ARG A 86 -6.37 9.74 -6.06
C ARG A 86 -6.62 8.77 -7.21
N PHE A 87 -6.74 7.47 -6.94
CA PHE A 87 -6.80 6.43 -7.97
C PHE A 87 -8.22 6.01 -8.36
N ALA A 88 -9.22 6.32 -7.54
CA ALA A 88 -10.64 6.07 -7.77
C ALA A 88 -11.47 7.35 -7.55
N PRO A 89 -11.20 8.44 -8.29
CA PRO A 89 -11.88 9.71 -8.08
C PRO A 89 -13.39 9.57 -8.32
N GLY A 90 -14.19 10.02 -7.34
CA GLY A 90 -15.66 9.94 -7.40
C GLY A 90 -16.26 8.64 -6.87
N GLU A 91 -15.44 7.63 -6.56
CA GLU A 91 -15.91 6.41 -5.90
C GLU A 91 -15.95 6.58 -4.38
N PRO A 92 -17.01 6.10 -3.70
CA PRO A 92 -17.04 6.09 -2.24
C PRO A 92 -15.93 5.20 -1.68
N LEU A 93 -15.53 5.44 -0.43
CA LEU A 93 -14.53 4.58 0.23
C LEU A 93 -15.10 3.16 0.44
N PRO A 94 -14.31 2.10 0.16
CA PRO A 94 -14.70 0.71 0.38
C PRO A 94 -14.62 0.25 1.84
#